data_AF-A0A956KS51-F1
#
_entry.id   AF-A0A956KS51-F1
#
_cell.length_a   1.000
_cell.length_b   1.000
_cell.length_c   1.000
_cell.angle_alpha   90.00
_cell.angle_beta   90.00
_cell.angle_gamma   90.00
#
_symmetry.space_group_name_H-M   'P 1'
#
loop_
_entity.id
_entity.type
_entity.pdbx_description
1 polymer ?
#
loop_
_entity_poly.entity_id
_entity_poly.type
_entity_poly.pdbx_seq_one_letter_code
_entity_poly.pdbx_strand_id
1 'polypeptide(L)'
;MNAVRAWSRPAALEPTPLHSVDAAVAELKANADRWVATSIEERIALLREVFVALEAEASAWVATSCALKGIERGTNAEGQEWLSGFLAIPRSVRYFIHALEHDGQPPAISQRRRSTPEGDQWIVHVFPQTMLDKALFAGWNIDLWMEPGAMPSQGGIYRRKAGGETWPGKVALVMGAGNQIFLGPTDALHKLFVDDEVVILKMNPVNEVDGPHIERAFRPLIDAGFLRVVYGGLEVGQHLTTHPDVDSIHVTGSDATHDAIV
;
A
#
# COMPACT_ATOMS: atom_id res chain seq x y z
N MET A 1 4.76 38.42 -3.95
CA MET A 1 4.31 37.72 -5.17
C MET A 1 5.11 36.43 -5.26
N ASN A 2 4.54 35.33 -4.81
CA ASN A 2 5.22 34.03 -4.90
C ASN A 2 5.16 33.59 -6.37
N ALA A 3 6.25 33.82 -7.09
CA ALA A 3 6.43 33.19 -8.39
C ALA A 3 6.45 31.68 -8.15
N VAL A 4 5.34 31.01 -8.48
CA VAL A 4 5.31 29.55 -8.58
C VAL A 4 6.40 29.20 -9.60
N ARG A 5 7.51 28.62 -9.13
CA ARG A 5 8.52 28.08 -10.04
C ARG A 5 7.81 27.05 -10.92
N ALA A 6 8.00 27.15 -12.22
CA ALA A 6 7.41 26.22 -13.17
C ALA A 6 7.76 24.79 -12.74
N TRP A 7 6.77 23.88 -12.74
CA TRP A 7 6.99 22.47 -12.51
C TRP A 7 8.09 21.96 -13.45
N SER A 8 9.24 21.61 -12.89
CA SER A 8 10.26 20.84 -13.61
C SER A 8 9.85 19.38 -13.50
N ARG A 9 9.04 18.91 -14.46
CA ARG A 9 8.75 17.48 -14.55
C ARG A 9 10.09 16.77 -14.83
N PRO A 10 10.51 15.81 -14.00
CA PRO A 10 11.67 14.99 -14.30
C PRO A 10 11.50 14.35 -15.68
N ALA A 11 12.62 13.98 -16.31
CA ALA A 11 12.55 13.18 -17.53
C ALA A 11 11.73 11.92 -17.25
N ALA A 12 10.84 11.57 -18.18
CA ALA A 12 10.09 10.33 -18.10
C ALA A 12 11.06 9.15 -18.02
N LEU A 13 10.71 8.15 -17.22
CA LEU A 13 11.44 6.91 -17.19
C LEU A 13 11.11 6.10 -18.43
N GLU A 14 12.09 5.32 -18.91
CA GLU A 14 11.86 4.41 -20.03
C GLU A 14 10.78 3.40 -19.66
N PRO A 15 9.73 3.21 -20.48
CA PRO A 15 8.72 2.20 -20.23
C PRO A 15 9.33 0.82 -20.09
N THR A 16 8.81 0.01 -19.17
CA THR A 16 9.20 -1.40 -19.09
C THR A 16 8.74 -2.10 -20.38
N PRO A 17 9.66 -2.72 -21.15
CA PRO A 17 9.28 -3.44 -22.37
C PRO A 17 8.25 -4.53 -22.06
N LEU A 18 7.27 -4.74 -22.94
CA LEU A 18 6.17 -5.69 -22.68
C LEU A 18 6.67 -7.11 -22.37
N HIS A 19 7.73 -7.58 -23.03
CA HIS A 19 8.33 -8.89 -22.71
C HIS A 19 8.92 -8.95 -21.28
N SER A 20 9.41 -7.83 -20.75
CA SER A 20 9.87 -7.73 -19.36
C SER A 20 8.69 -7.63 -18.38
N VAL A 21 7.58 -7.03 -18.81
CA VAL A 21 6.31 -7.06 -18.05
C VAL A 21 5.79 -8.49 -17.93
N ASP A 22 5.75 -9.23 -19.04
CA ASP A 22 5.35 -10.66 -19.06
C ASP A 22 6.24 -11.50 -18.14
N ALA A 23 7.56 -11.28 -18.21
CA ALA A 23 8.51 -11.98 -17.35
C ALA A 23 8.28 -11.66 -15.86
N ALA A 24 7.97 -10.40 -15.52
CA ALA A 24 7.66 -10.00 -14.15
C ALA A 24 6.36 -10.64 -13.64
N VAL A 25 5.31 -10.70 -14.48
CA VAL A 25 4.05 -11.38 -14.13
C VAL A 25 4.27 -12.88 -13.95
N ALA A 26 5.01 -13.52 -14.86
CA ALA A 26 5.32 -14.94 -14.77
C ALA A 26 6.11 -15.30 -13.50
N GLU A 27 7.07 -14.46 -13.12
CA GLU A 27 7.83 -14.62 -11.88
C GLU A 27 6.94 -14.50 -10.64
N LEU A 28 6.05 -13.51 -10.60
CA LEU A 28 5.07 -13.36 -9.52
C LEU A 28 4.16 -14.58 -9.45
N LYS A 29 3.63 -15.03 -10.60
CA LYS A 29 2.75 -16.21 -10.66
C LYS A 29 3.44 -17.47 -10.12
N ALA A 30 4.71 -17.68 -10.46
CA ALA A 30 5.51 -18.79 -9.96
C ALA A 30 5.74 -18.75 -8.43
N ASN A 31 5.61 -17.59 -7.80
CA ASN A 31 5.79 -17.40 -6.35
C ASN A 31 4.48 -17.20 -5.58
N ALA A 32 3.33 -17.15 -6.26
CA ALA A 32 2.06 -16.78 -5.65
C ALA A 32 1.62 -17.78 -4.57
N ASP A 33 1.70 -19.09 -4.83
CA ASP A 33 1.38 -20.12 -3.82
C ASP A 33 2.35 -20.08 -2.63
N ARG A 34 3.63 -19.73 -2.87
CA ARG A 34 4.62 -19.56 -1.81
C ARG A 34 4.27 -18.37 -0.91
N TRP A 35 3.73 -17.28 -1.46
CA TRP A 35 3.24 -16.17 -0.64
C TRP A 35 2.11 -16.60 0.29
N VAL A 36 1.11 -17.33 -0.23
CA VAL A 36 0.02 -17.87 0.59
C VAL A 36 0.55 -18.76 1.71
N ALA A 37 1.57 -19.57 1.44
CA ALA A 37 2.20 -20.45 2.42
C ALA A 37 3.16 -19.74 3.40
N THR A 38 3.56 -18.49 3.13
CA THR A 38 4.52 -17.73 3.94
C THR A 38 3.92 -17.44 5.32
N SER A 39 4.65 -17.78 6.38
CA SER A 39 4.17 -17.68 7.76
C SER A 39 4.04 -16.22 8.24
N ILE A 40 3.33 -16.02 9.36
CA ILE A 40 3.23 -14.70 10.00
C ILE A 40 4.62 -14.18 10.39
N GLU A 41 5.48 -15.03 10.92
CA GLU A 41 6.85 -14.69 11.32
C GLU A 41 7.70 -14.22 10.14
N GLU A 42 7.63 -14.93 9.00
CA GLU A 42 8.34 -14.57 7.77
C GLU A 42 7.80 -13.25 7.20
N ARG A 43 6.47 -13.06 7.20
CA ARG A 43 5.82 -11.79 6.80
C ARG A 43 6.27 -10.62 7.66
N ILE A 44 6.37 -10.80 8.98
CA ILE A 44 6.88 -9.78 9.91
C ILE A 44 8.35 -9.48 9.61
N ALA A 45 9.19 -10.49 9.36
CA ALA A 45 10.59 -10.29 9.03
C ALA A 45 10.77 -9.42 7.79
N LEU A 46 10.04 -9.72 6.71
CA LEU A 46 10.03 -8.92 5.47
C LEU A 46 9.62 -7.47 5.75
N LEU A 47 8.53 -7.25 6.51
CA LEU A 47 8.08 -5.90 6.85
C LEU A 47 9.08 -5.12 7.71
N ARG A 48 9.80 -5.78 8.62
CA ARG A 48 10.85 -5.14 9.43
C ARG A 48 12.03 -4.70 8.58
N GLU A 49 12.44 -5.51 7.60
CA GLU A 49 13.48 -5.12 6.64
C GLU A 49 13.01 -3.94 5.76
N VAL A 50 11.76 -3.98 5.29
CA VAL A 50 11.14 -2.85 4.56
C VAL A 50 11.10 -1.59 5.41
N PHE A 51 10.77 -1.70 6.70
CA PHE A 51 10.72 -0.55 7.61
C PHE A 51 12.09 0.13 7.74
N VAL A 52 13.17 -0.65 7.89
CA VAL A 52 14.55 -0.13 7.95
C VAL A 52 14.95 0.52 6.62
N ALA A 53 14.61 -0.10 5.49
CA ALA A 53 14.93 0.45 4.17
C ALA A 53 14.15 1.75 3.88
N LEU A 54 12.90 1.86 4.34
CA LEU A 54 12.12 3.10 4.26
C LEU A 54 12.81 4.24 5.04
N GLU A 55 13.28 3.97 6.26
CA GLU A 55 14.01 4.98 7.03
C GLU A 55 15.26 5.49 6.27
N ALA A 56 16.02 4.59 5.65
CA ALA A 56 17.20 4.94 4.86
C ALA A 56 16.86 5.78 3.61
N GLU A 57 15.72 5.53 2.96
CA GLU A 57 15.28 6.25 1.75
C GLU A 57 14.58 7.58 2.04
N ALA A 58 14.14 7.83 3.28
CA ALA A 58 13.19 8.88 3.63
C ALA A 58 13.58 10.28 3.11
N SER A 59 14.80 10.73 3.42
CA SER A 59 15.27 12.06 3.02
C SER A 59 15.39 12.21 1.50
N ALA A 60 15.85 11.17 0.81
CA ALA A 60 16.03 11.18 -0.64
C ALA A 60 14.67 11.18 -1.35
N TRP A 61 13.75 10.35 -0.88
CA TRP A 61 12.41 10.23 -1.46
C TRP A 61 11.60 11.52 -1.27
N VAL A 62 11.61 12.11 -0.08
CA VAL A 62 10.93 13.40 0.15
C VAL A 62 11.54 14.51 -0.70
N ALA A 63 12.87 14.55 -0.87
CA ALA A 63 13.50 15.51 -1.76
C ALA A 63 13.06 15.34 -3.23
N THR A 64 12.96 14.09 -3.72
CA THR A 64 12.42 13.77 -5.05
C THR A 64 10.97 14.24 -5.19
N SER A 65 10.11 13.95 -4.21
CA SER A 65 8.70 14.36 -4.21
C SER A 65 8.55 15.90 -4.21
N CYS A 66 9.34 16.59 -3.36
CA CYS A 66 9.36 18.05 -3.33
C CYS A 66 9.78 18.63 -4.69
N ALA A 67 10.84 18.08 -5.30
CA ALA A 67 11.29 18.52 -6.62
C ALA A 67 10.22 18.32 -7.71
N LEU A 68 9.57 17.15 -7.72
CA LEU A 68 8.47 16.84 -8.64
C LEU A 68 7.31 17.84 -8.49
N LYS A 69 6.96 18.18 -7.25
CA LYS A 69 5.82 19.06 -6.93
C LYS A 69 6.17 20.55 -6.97
N GLY A 70 7.44 20.92 -7.20
CA GLY A 70 7.91 22.31 -7.17
C GLY A 70 7.91 22.93 -5.77
N ILE A 71 8.01 22.10 -4.72
CA ILE A 71 8.02 22.51 -3.32
C ILE A 71 9.45 22.89 -2.92
N GLU A 72 9.60 24.11 -2.40
CA GLU A 72 10.86 24.56 -1.82
C GLU A 72 11.12 23.86 -0.47
N ARG A 73 12.31 23.30 -0.31
CA ARG A 73 12.75 22.66 0.93
C ARG A 73 12.94 23.69 2.05
N GLY A 74 12.72 23.26 3.29
CA GLY A 74 12.73 24.09 4.50
C GLY A 74 11.43 24.87 4.72
N THR A 75 10.39 24.63 3.91
CA THR A 75 9.11 25.33 4.01
C THR A 75 8.03 24.47 4.66
N ASN A 76 6.93 25.09 5.11
CA ASN A 76 5.77 24.35 5.64
C ASN A 76 5.18 23.36 4.61
N ALA A 77 5.31 23.63 3.31
CA ALA A 77 4.84 22.73 2.27
C ALA A 77 5.67 21.43 2.21
N GLU A 78 6.98 21.48 2.48
CA GLU A 78 7.80 20.26 2.65
C GLU A 78 7.27 19.41 3.81
N GLY A 79 6.79 20.05 4.89
CA GLY A 79 6.18 19.34 6.02
C GLY A 79 4.97 18.48 5.64
N GLN A 80 4.21 18.86 4.60
CA GLN A 80 3.14 18.02 4.05
C GLN A 80 3.71 16.77 3.37
N GLU A 81 4.77 16.90 2.57
CA GLU A 81 5.42 15.75 1.95
C GLU A 81 5.98 14.76 2.96
N TRP A 82 6.44 15.24 4.11
CA TRP A 82 6.81 14.37 5.23
C TRP A 82 5.59 13.70 5.87
N LEU A 83 4.56 14.46 6.27
CA LEU A 83 3.48 13.96 7.13
C LEU A 83 2.35 13.24 6.37
N SER A 84 1.83 13.84 5.29
CA SER A 84 0.73 13.28 4.51
C SER A 84 1.21 12.46 3.31
N GLY A 85 2.44 12.71 2.84
CA GLY A 85 3.13 11.88 1.85
C GLY A 85 3.85 10.70 2.49
N PHE A 86 5.09 10.90 2.89
CA PHE A 86 6.02 9.82 3.21
C PHE A 86 5.65 9.03 4.45
N LEU A 87 5.28 9.69 5.57
CA LEU A 87 4.98 9.07 6.85
C LEU A 87 3.84 8.03 6.78
N ALA A 88 2.93 8.14 5.81
CA ALA A 88 1.87 7.16 5.61
C ALA A 88 2.42 5.75 5.31
N ILE A 89 3.55 5.64 4.61
CA ILE A 89 4.15 4.35 4.21
C ILE A 89 4.72 3.58 5.42
N PRO A 90 5.71 4.09 6.19
CA PRO A 90 6.25 3.37 7.34
C PRO A 90 5.20 3.21 8.45
N ARG A 91 4.23 4.13 8.57
CA ARG A 91 3.10 3.96 9.50
C ARG A 91 2.23 2.75 9.13
N SER A 92 1.92 2.55 7.84
CA SER A 92 1.22 1.36 7.36
C SER A 92 2.01 0.08 7.63
N VAL A 93 3.32 0.07 7.33
CA VAL A 93 4.21 -1.07 7.64
C VAL A 93 4.18 -1.41 9.13
N ARG A 94 4.29 -0.39 10.00
CA ARG A 94 4.20 -0.58 11.46
C ARG A 94 2.85 -1.17 11.89
N TYR A 95 1.75 -0.74 11.28
CA TYR A 95 0.42 -1.29 11.59
C TYR A 95 0.26 -2.73 11.11
N PHE A 96 0.81 -3.10 9.95
CA PHE A 96 0.83 -4.49 9.51
C PHE A 96 1.68 -5.37 10.43
N ILE A 97 2.86 -4.93 10.85
CA ILE A 97 3.68 -5.65 11.83
C ILE A 97 2.87 -5.86 13.12
N HIS A 98 2.27 -4.80 13.67
CA HIS A 98 1.50 -4.90 14.90
C HIS A 98 0.29 -5.85 14.76
N ALA A 99 -0.41 -5.80 13.63
CA ALA A 99 -1.53 -6.69 13.38
C ALA A 99 -1.08 -8.15 13.29
N LEU A 100 0.02 -8.43 12.59
CA LEU A 100 0.59 -9.75 12.43
C LEU A 100 1.12 -10.33 13.75
N GLU A 101 1.74 -9.49 14.61
CA GLU A 101 2.14 -9.89 15.97
C GLU A 101 0.95 -10.31 16.85
N HIS A 102 -0.28 -10.03 16.42
CA HIS A 102 -1.53 -10.44 17.06
C HIS A 102 -2.38 -11.33 16.13
N ASP A 103 -1.75 -12.15 15.28
CA ASP A 103 -2.43 -13.10 14.40
C ASP A 103 -3.45 -12.46 13.44
N GLY A 104 -3.15 -11.24 12.98
CA GLY A 104 -4.04 -10.42 12.16
C GLY A 104 -5.17 -9.75 12.94
N GLN A 105 -5.21 -9.91 14.27
CA GLN A 105 -6.29 -9.49 15.16
C GLN A 105 -5.79 -8.55 16.27
N PRO A 106 -5.20 -7.39 15.93
CA PRO A 106 -4.71 -6.46 16.94
C PRO A 106 -5.86 -6.01 17.86
N PRO A 107 -5.62 -5.86 19.17
CA PRO A 107 -6.67 -5.46 20.10
C PRO A 107 -7.17 -4.04 19.78
N ALA A 108 -8.48 -3.83 19.88
CA ALA A 108 -9.05 -2.48 19.85
C ALA A 108 -8.60 -1.66 21.06
N ILE A 109 -8.50 -0.34 20.93
CA ILE A 109 -8.19 0.55 22.07
C ILE A 109 -9.31 0.46 23.10
N SER A 110 -10.55 0.57 22.62
CA SER A 110 -11.75 0.26 23.39
C SER A 110 -12.89 -0.09 22.44
N GLN A 111 -13.88 -0.78 22.98
CA GLN A 111 -15.10 -1.10 22.25
C GLN A 111 -16.29 -0.96 23.17
N ARG A 112 -17.40 -0.48 22.63
CA ARG A 112 -18.68 -0.39 23.32
C ARG A 112 -19.77 -0.99 22.47
N ARG A 113 -20.80 -1.49 23.12
CA ARG A 113 -21.98 -2.06 22.48
C ARG A 113 -23.20 -1.25 22.88
N ARG A 114 -24.05 -0.92 21.91
CA ARG A 114 -25.37 -0.34 22.15
C ARG A 114 -26.44 -1.21 21.50
N SER A 115 -27.60 -1.28 22.11
CA SER A 115 -28.75 -1.97 21.50
C SER A 115 -29.51 -0.99 20.61
N THR A 116 -29.81 -1.39 19.38
CA THR A 116 -30.70 -0.67 18.44
C THR A 116 -31.89 -1.54 18.09
N PRO A 117 -32.98 -0.99 17.51
CA PRO A 117 -34.11 -1.80 17.03
C PRO A 117 -33.71 -2.86 16.00
N GLU A 118 -32.63 -2.63 15.25
CA GLU A 118 -32.10 -3.52 14.21
C GLU A 118 -31.10 -4.55 14.75
N GLY A 119 -30.69 -4.46 16.02
CA GLY A 119 -29.78 -5.38 16.67
C GLY A 119 -28.73 -4.70 17.55
N ASP A 120 -27.87 -5.50 18.20
CA ASP A 120 -26.72 -4.95 18.91
C ASP A 120 -25.71 -4.36 17.91
N GLN A 121 -25.30 -3.12 18.14
CA GLN A 121 -24.33 -2.41 17.33
C GLN A 121 -23.03 -2.18 18.11
N TRP A 122 -21.92 -2.60 17.51
CA TRP A 122 -20.58 -2.37 18.05
C TRP A 122 -20.01 -1.05 17.53
N ILE A 123 -19.39 -0.30 18.44
CA ILE A 123 -18.61 0.89 18.12
C ILE A 123 -17.20 0.68 18.68
N VAL A 124 -16.22 0.64 17.78
CA VAL A 124 -14.83 0.28 18.08
C VAL A 124 -13.96 1.52 17.93
N HIS A 125 -13.32 1.93 19.01
CA HIS A 125 -12.36 3.02 18.98
C HIS A 125 -10.99 2.49 18.51
N VAL A 126 -10.51 2.98 17.37
CA VAL A 126 -9.32 2.45 16.69
C VAL A 126 -8.16 3.43 16.57
N PHE A 127 -8.38 4.72 16.85
CA PHE A 127 -7.35 5.74 16.81
C PHE A 127 -7.66 6.89 17.80
N PRO A 128 -6.67 7.41 18.56
CA PRO A 128 -5.22 7.20 18.44
C PRO A 128 -4.67 6.00 19.23
N GLN A 129 -3.78 5.20 18.62
CA GLN A 129 -3.26 3.96 19.24
C GLN A 129 -2.05 4.18 20.15
N THR A 130 -1.24 5.20 19.87
CA THR A 130 0.03 5.45 20.58
C THR A 130 0.12 6.89 21.11
N MET A 131 1.08 7.16 21.99
CA MET A 131 1.37 8.54 22.42
C MET A 131 1.83 9.41 21.26
N LEU A 132 2.58 8.84 20.31
CA LEU A 132 3.00 9.54 19.09
C LEU A 132 1.78 9.92 18.23
N ASP A 133 0.82 9.01 18.07
CA ASP A 133 -0.44 9.29 17.36
C ASP A 133 -1.20 10.45 18.03
N LYS A 134 -1.29 10.46 19.36
CA LYS A 134 -1.93 11.55 20.13
C LYS A 134 -1.24 12.89 19.93
N ALA A 135 0.09 12.91 19.81
CA ALA A 135 0.87 14.12 19.62
C ALA A 135 0.74 14.66 18.18
N LEU A 136 0.84 13.78 17.17
CA LEU A 136 0.80 14.16 15.76
C LEU A 136 -0.60 14.52 15.27
N PHE A 137 -1.62 13.85 15.80
CA PHE A 137 -3.02 14.00 15.37
C PHE A 137 -3.89 14.47 16.54
N ALA A 138 -3.42 15.48 17.27
CA ALA A 138 -4.11 16.02 18.43
C ALA A 138 -5.58 16.39 18.09
N GLY A 139 -6.51 15.89 18.91
CA GLY A 139 -7.95 16.09 18.73
C GLY A 139 -8.65 15.10 17.80
N TRP A 140 -7.91 14.25 17.08
CA TRP A 140 -8.50 13.25 16.19
C TRP A 140 -8.84 11.97 16.95
N ASN A 141 -10.04 11.45 16.71
CA ASN A 141 -10.54 10.19 17.24
C ASN A 141 -11.24 9.46 16.09
N ILE A 142 -10.97 8.17 15.92
CA ILE A 142 -11.63 7.35 14.89
C ILE A 142 -12.38 6.21 15.56
N ASP A 143 -13.70 6.22 15.39
CA ASP A 143 -14.61 5.16 15.79
C ASP A 143 -15.09 4.42 14.53
N LEU A 144 -14.97 3.10 14.50
CA LEU A 144 -15.61 2.24 13.49
C LEU A 144 -16.99 1.83 14.01
N TRP A 145 -18.01 2.14 13.23
CA TRP A 145 -19.39 1.78 13.53
C TRP A 145 -19.78 0.57 12.69
N MET A 146 -19.98 -0.55 13.35
CA MET A 146 -20.36 -1.79 12.66
C MET A 146 -21.83 -1.70 12.25
N GLU A 147 -22.19 -2.41 11.19
CA GLU A 147 -23.60 -2.65 10.89
C GLU A 147 -24.27 -3.33 12.10
N PRO A 148 -25.53 -2.99 12.44
CA PRO A 148 -26.24 -3.70 13.50
C PRO A 148 -26.23 -5.22 13.28
N GLY A 149 -25.85 -5.97 14.33
CA GLY A 149 -25.68 -7.43 14.28
C GLY A 149 -24.31 -7.91 13.79
N ALA A 150 -23.47 -7.05 13.19
CA ALA A 150 -22.13 -7.42 12.76
C ALA A 150 -21.14 -7.46 13.93
N MET A 151 -20.28 -8.47 13.94
CA MET A 151 -19.20 -8.60 14.92
C MET A 151 -17.99 -7.76 14.52
N PRO A 152 -17.32 -7.08 15.47
CA PRO A 152 -16.12 -6.28 15.21
C PRO A 152 -14.89 -7.18 15.01
N SER A 153 -14.87 -7.97 13.94
CA SER A 153 -13.80 -8.91 13.62
C SER A 153 -12.84 -8.35 12.55
N GLN A 154 -11.56 -8.71 12.60
CA GLN A 154 -10.55 -8.30 11.61
C GLN A 154 -9.50 -9.40 11.35
N GLY A 155 -8.69 -9.26 10.29
CA GLY A 155 -7.69 -10.28 9.94
C GLY A 155 -8.29 -11.53 9.32
N GLY A 156 -9.27 -11.36 8.43
CA GLY A 156 -10.04 -12.46 7.84
C GLY A 156 -9.18 -13.59 7.29
N ILE A 157 -8.14 -13.28 6.51
CA ILE A 157 -7.25 -14.29 5.94
C ILE A 157 -6.47 -15.06 7.02
N TYR A 158 -6.02 -14.38 8.08
CA TYR A 158 -5.21 -15.00 9.14
C TYR A 158 -6.06 -15.93 10.01
N ARG A 159 -7.31 -15.54 10.32
CA ARG A 159 -8.25 -16.42 11.03
C ARG A 159 -8.57 -17.68 10.24
N ARG A 160 -8.78 -17.55 8.93
CA ARG A 160 -9.07 -18.69 8.04
C ARG A 160 -7.88 -19.64 7.95
N LYS A 161 -6.65 -19.11 7.79
CA LYS A 161 -5.42 -19.91 7.82
C LYS A 161 -5.20 -20.62 9.15
N ALA A 162 -5.45 -19.95 10.27
CA ALA A 162 -5.42 -20.58 11.60
C ALA A 162 -6.45 -21.71 11.75
N GLY A 163 -7.58 -21.62 11.03
CA GLY A 163 -8.58 -22.68 10.89
C GLY A 163 -8.20 -23.80 9.91
N GLY A 164 -7.03 -23.75 9.28
CA GLY A 164 -6.53 -24.74 8.32
C GLY A 164 -6.97 -24.50 6.87
N GLU A 165 -7.62 -23.38 6.57
CA GLU A 165 -7.95 -23.05 5.19
C GLU A 165 -6.72 -22.62 4.40
N THR A 166 -6.68 -23.00 3.11
CA THR A 166 -5.69 -22.55 2.14
C THR A 166 -6.38 -22.29 0.79
N TRP A 167 -5.74 -21.52 -0.08
CA TRP A 167 -6.24 -21.17 -1.39
C TRP A 167 -5.09 -21.00 -2.39
N PRO A 168 -5.36 -21.09 -3.71
CA PRO A 168 -4.35 -20.79 -4.71
C PRO A 168 -3.88 -19.34 -4.63
N GLY A 169 -2.58 -19.12 -4.83
CA GLY A 169 -1.98 -17.82 -4.93
C GLY A 169 -2.42 -17.07 -6.19
N LYS A 170 -2.49 -15.74 -6.04
CA LYS A 170 -2.95 -14.83 -7.09
C LYS A 170 -1.98 -13.69 -7.34
N VAL A 171 -1.99 -13.17 -8.56
CA VAL A 171 -1.27 -11.96 -8.94
C VAL A 171 -2.24 -10.79 -9.03
N ALA A 172 -1.98 -9.76 -8.22
CA ALA A 172 -2.69 -8.50 -8.22
C ALA A 172 -1.96 -7.45 -9.07
N LEU A 173 -2.70 -6.79 -9.94
CA LEU A 173 -2.26 -5.53 -10.56
C LEU A 173 -2.65 -4.35 -9.68
N VAL A 174 -1.67 -3.57 -9.25
CA VAL A 174 -1.90 -2.26 -8.63
C VAL A 174 -1.59 -1.17 -9.65
N MET A 175 -2.62 -0.42 -10.03
CA MET A 175 -2.50 0.77 -10.87
C MET A 175 -2.25 1.97 -9.94
N GLY A 176 -0.97 2.32 -9.74
CA GLY A 176 -0.57 3.37 -8.81
C GLY A 176 -1.18 4.73 -9.18
N ALA A 177 -1.65 5.46 -8.19
CA ALA A 177 -2.13 6.82 -8.36
C ALA A 177 -0.96 7.82 -8.47
N GLY A 178 -1.13 8.87 -9.28
CA GLY A 178 -0.09 9.87 -9.53
C GLY A 178 -0.05 11.05 -8.56
N ASN A 179 -1.06 11.21 -7.71
CA ASN A 179 -1.26 12.43 -6.91
C ASN A 179 -0.57 12.40 -5.53
N GLN A 180 -0.34 11.23 -4.95
CA GLN A 180 0.31 11.08 -3.63
C GLN A 180 1.28 9.91 -3.63
N ILE A 181 2.46 10.13 -3.04
CA ILE A 181 3.59 9.19 -3.10
C ILE A 181 3.33 7.87 -2.36
N PHE A 182 2.45 7.88 -1.36
CA PHE A 182 2.20 6.69 -0.54
C PHE A 182 1.21 5.71 -1.17
N LEU A 183 0.37 6.14 -2.12
CA LEU A 183 -0.78 5.36 -2.58
C LEU A 183 -0.35 4.02 -3.19
N GLY A 184 0.54 4.05 -4.20
CA GLY A 184 1.06 2.82 -4.81
C GLY A 184 1.66 1.84 -3.78
N PRO A 185 2.59 2.26 -2.92
CA PRO A 185 3.12 1.43 -1.84
C PRO A 185 2.07 0.89 -0.86
N THR A 186 1.11 1.70 -0.41
CA THR A 186 0.09 1.25 0.54
C THR A 186 -0.94 0.32 -0.10
N ASP A 187 -1.26 0.51 -1.37
CA ASP A 187 -2.14 -0.35 -2.14
C ASP A 187 -1.46 -1.71 -2.36
N ALA A 188 -0.15 -1.73 -2.67
CA ALA A 188 0.63 -2.96 -2.74
C ALA A 188 0.68 -3.71 -1.38
N LEU A 189 0.90 -3.00 -0.28
CA LEU A 189 0.83 -3.59 1.06
C LEU A 189 -0.57 -4.16 1.36
N HIS A 190 -1.64 -3.48 0.96
CA HIS A 190 -2.99 -3.99 1.13
C HIS A 190 -3.18 -5.32 0.39
N LYS A 191 -2.81 -5.38 -0.89
CA LYS A 191 -2.92 -6.60 -1.70
C LYS A 191 -2.11 -7.77 -1.11
N LEU A 192 -0.89 -7.49 -0.63
CA LEU A 192 -0.05 -8.51 0.01
C LEU A 192 -0.63 -9.02 1.33
N PHE A 193 -0.95 -8.11 2.26
CA PHE A 193 -1.18 -8.47 3.67
C PHE A 193 -2.66 -8.56 4.07
N VAL A 194 -3.58 -8.10 3.22
CA VAL A 194 -5.04 -8.20 3.44
C VAL A 194 -5.67 -9.20 2.47
N ASP A 195 -5.32 -9.12 1.18
CA ASP A 195 -5.91 -9.97 0.14
C ASP A 195 -5.13 -11.25 -0.12
N ASP A 196 -3.90 -11.35 0.39
CA ASP A 196 -3.01 -12.51 0.25
C ASP A 196 -2.52 -12.77 -1.19
N GLU A 197 -2.27 -11.70 -1.94
CA GLU A 197 -1.89 -11.75 -3.37
C GLU A 197 -0.52 -11.10 -3.59
N VAL A 198 0.30 -11.70 -4.47
CA VAL A 198 1.56 -11.07 -4.92
C VAL A 198 1.26 -9.95 -5.89
N VAL A 199 2.13 -8.94 -5.99
CA VAL A 199 1.77 -7.65 -6.61
C VAL A 199 2.68 -7.30 -7.78
N ILE A 200 2.07 -6.93 -8.90
CA ILE A 200 2.70 -6.09 -9.91
C ILE A 200 2.18 -4.65 -9.76
N LEU A 201 3.07 -3.76 -9.32
CA LEU A 201 2.80 -2.34 -9.16
C LEU A 201 3.23 -1.61 -10.43
N LYS A 202 2.26 -1.05 -11.15
CA LYS A 202 2.51 -0.19 -12.29
C LYS A 202 2.53 1.27 -11.84
N MET A 203 3.67 1.93 -12.03
CA MET A 203 3.84 3.34 -11.67
C MET A 203 3.01 4.25 -12.57
N ASN A 204 2.48 5.34 -12.01
CA ASN A 204 1.85 6.38 -12.79
C ASN A 204 2.92 7.26 -13.45
N PRO A 205 2.85 7.57 -14.75
CA PRO A 205 3.83 8.45 -15.39
C PRO A 205 3.94 9.85 -14.77
N VAL A 206 2.96 10.28 -13.97
CA VAL A 206 3.03 11.55 -13.23
C VAL A 206 4.08 11.51 -12.11
N ASN A 207 4.22 10.38 -11.40
CA ASN A 207 5.09 10.23 -10.24
C ASN A 207 6.02 9.02 -10.32
N GLU A 208 6.29 8.51 -11.52
CA GLU A 208 7.14 7.34 -11.73
C GLU A 208 8.58 7.50 -11.20
N VAL A 209 9.03 8.74 -10.98
CA VAL A 209 10.29 9.05 -10.27
C VAL A 209 10.35 8.52 -8.83
N ASP A 210 9.21 8.23 -8.22
CA ASP A 210 9.14 7.57 -6.92
C ASP A 210 9.45 6.07 -7.02
N GLY A 211 9.29 5.46 -8.21
CA GLY A 211 9.46 4.02 -8.45
C GLY A 211 10.80 3.47 -7.98
N PRO A 212 11.95 4.10 -8.32
CA PRO A 212 13.25 3.66 -7.83
C PRO A 212 13.39 3.71 -6.30
N HIS A 213 12.71 4.62 -5.61
CA HIS A 213 12.68 4.63 -4.15
C HIS A 213 11.85 3.47 -3.59
N ILE A 214 10.72 3.15 -4.23
CA ILE A 214 9.91 1.97 -3.91
C ILE A 214 10.73 0.70 -4.10
N GLU A 215 11.45 0.56 -5.22
CA GLU A 215 12.29 -0.62 -5.51
C GLU A 215 13.37 -0.85 -4.45
N ARG A 216 13.98 0.22 -3.92
CA ARG A 216 14.99 0.12 -2.86
C ARG A 216 14.36 -0.14 -1.49
N ALA A 217 13.29 0.57 -1.14
CA ALA A 217 12.62 0.42 0.15
C ALA A 217 11.88 -0.92 0.29
N PHE A 218 11.33 -1.45 -0.80
CA PHE A 218 10.59 -2.71 -0.85
C PHE A 218 11.44 -3.87 -1.38
N ARG A 219 12.77 -3.70 -1.45
CA ARG A 219 13.71 -4.71 -1.91
C ARG A 219 13.51 -6.09 -1.27
N PRO A 220 13.23 -6.21 0.05
CA PRO A 220 12.96 -7.53 0.66
C PRO A 220 11.79 -8.27 0.00
N LEU A 221 10.70 -7.57 -0.34
CA LEU A 221 9.53 -8.15 -1.02
C LEU A 221 9.80 -8.44 -2.50
N ILE A 222 10.62 -7.61 -3.15
CA ILE A 222 11.02 -7.78 -4.54
C ILE A 222 11.97 -8.98 -4.69
N ASP A 223 13.01 -9.07 -3.87
CA ASP A 223 13.94 -10.20 -3.90
C ASP A 223 13.26 -11.50 -3.52
N ALA A 224 12.31 -11.45 -2.60
CA ALA A 224 11.44 -12.57 -2.29
C ALA A 224 10.36 -12.83 -3.36
N GLY A 225 10.37 -12.19 -4.53
CA GLY A 225 9.47 -12.51 -5.64
C GLY A 225 7.98 -12.25 -5.37
N PHE A 226 7.65 -11.36 -4.41
CA PHE A 226 6.27 -11.05 -4.02
C PHE A 226 5.78 -9.69 -4.53
N LEU A 227 6.69 -8.83 -4.98
CA LEU A 227 6.39 -7.53 -5.58
C LEU A 227 7.26 -7.29 -6.81
N ARG A 228 6.70 -6.75 -7.90
CA ARG A 228 7.46 -6.16 -9.01
C ARG A 228 6.96 -4.75 -9.28
N VAL A 229 7.86 -3.84 -9.63
CA VAL A 229 7.54 -2.48 -10.07
C VAL A 229 7.78 -2.37 -11.57
N VAL A 230 6.81 -1.83 -12.30
CA VAL A 230 6.92 -1.62 -13.76
C VAL A 230 6.50 -0.20 -14.14
N TYR A 231 7.03 0.26 -15.25
CA TYR A 231 6.91 1.64 -15.74
C TYR A 231 6.23 1.68 -17.09
N GLY A 232 5.59 2.80 -17.42
CA GLY A 232 5.01 3.04 -18.74
C GLY A 232 3.62 3.66 -18.68
N GLY A 233 3.16 4.14 -19.84
CA GLY A 233 1.86 4.80 -19.99
C GLY A 233 0.71 3.82 -20.26
N LEU A 234 -0.17 4.20 -21.18
CA LEU A 234 -1.38 3.46 -21.52
C LEU A 234 -1.09 2.02 -21.98
N GLU A 235 -0.08 1.84 -22.83
CA GLU A 235 0.28 0.53 -23.42
C GLU A 235 0.54 -0.54 -22.35
N VAL A 236 1.44 -0.27 -21.40
CA VAL A 236 1.74 -1.18 -20.29
C VAL A 236 0.51 -1.39 -19.39
N GLY A 237 -0.32 -0.35 -19.22
CA GLY A 237 -1.56 -0.46 -18.46
C GLY A 237 -2.55 -1.44 -19.10
N GLN A 238 -2.84 -1.26 -20.39
CA GLN A 238 -3.76 -2.12 -21.15
C GLN A 238 -3.26 -3.56 -21.24
N HIS A 239 -1.95 -3.73 -21.43
CA HIS A 239 -1.31 -5.04 -21.43
C HIS A 239 -1.55 -5.77 -20.11
N LEU A 240 -1.33 -5.10 -18.97
CA LEU A 240 -1.53 -5.70 -17.65
C LEU A 240 -2.99 -5.97 -17.30
N THR A 241 -3.91 -5.06 -17.64
CA THR A 241 -5.35 -5.21 -17.31
C THR A 241 -6.02 -6.34 -18.09
N THR A 242 -5.39 -6.81 -19.17
CA THR A 242 -5.88 -7.92 -20.00
C THR A 242 -4.97 -9.15 -19.94
N HIS A 243 -3.92 -9.12 -19.10
CA HIS A 243 -2.95 -10.20 -19.00
C HIS A 243 -3.60 -11.45 -18.36
N PRO A 244 -3.47 -12.65 -18.96
CA PRO A 244 -4.18 -13.85 -18.50
C PRO A 244 -3.82 -14.32 -17.09
N ASP A 245 -2.59 -14.01 -16.64
CA ASP A 245 -2.12 -14.37 -15.29
C ASP A 245 -2.36 -13.28 -14.23
N VAL A 246 -3.03 -12.17 -14.56
CA VAL A 246 -3.45 -11.16 -13.57
C VAL A 246 -4.84 -11.53 -13.06
N ASP A 247 -4.93 -11.87 -11.77
CA ASP A 247 -6.12 -12.42 -11.13
C ASP A 247 -7.03 -11.34 -10.52
N SER A 248 -6.46 -10.17 -10.16
CA SER A 248 -7.21 -9.06 -9.58
C SER A 248 -6.60 -7.71 -9.96
N ILE A 249 -7.42 -6.65 -9.94
CA ILE A 249 -6.98 -5.28 -10.24
C ILE A 249 -7.38 -4.36 -9.10
N HIS A 250 -6.41 -3.62 -8.56
CA HIS A 250 -6.59 -2.51 -7.63
C HIS A 250 -6.33 -1.22 -8.40
N VAL A 251 -7.35 -0.35 -8.49
CA VAL A 251 -7.24 0.94 -9.16
C VAL A 251 -7.47 2.06 -8.15
N THR A 252 -6.47 2.90 -8.00
CA THR A 252 -6.60 4.19 -7.31
C THR A 252 -6.46 5.28 -8.37
N GLY A 253 -7.57 5.86 -8.81
CA GLY A 253 -7.56 6.79 -9.95
C GLY A 253 -8.92 7.42 -10.27
N SER A 254 -9.03 8.01 -11.46
CA SER A 254 -10.27 8.64 -11.94
C SER A 254 -11.33 7.60 -12.34
N ASP A 255 -12.59 8.02 -12.29
CA ASP A 255 -13.74 7.31 -12.89
C ASP A 255 -13.49 6.93 -14.36
N ALA A 256 -12.90 7.82 -15.16
CA ALA A 256 -12.53 7.53 -16.53
C ALA A 256 -11.50 6.38 -16.68
N THR A 257 -10.60 6.21 -15.71
CA THR A 257 -9.66 5.07 -15.69
C THR A 257 -10.38 3.78 -15.31
N HIS A 258 -11.27 3.84 -14.34
CA HIS A 258 -12.12 2.72 -13.95
C HIS A 258 -12.96 2.23 -15.14
N ASP A 259 -13.69 3.13 -15.81
CA ASP A 259 -14.61 2.80 -16.90
C ASP A 259 -13.89 2.29 -18.16
N ALA A 260 -12.59 2.57 -18.30
CA ALA A 260 -11.79 2.01 -19.38
C ALA A 260 -11.29 0.58 -19.10
N ILE A 261 -11.35 0.13 -17.84
CA ILE A 261 -10.89 -1.20 -17.39
C ILE A 261 -12.08 -2.16 -17.21
N VAL A 262 -13.24 -1.67 -16.77
CA VAL A 262 -14.43 -2.45 -16.41
C VAL A 262 -15.40 -2.66 -17.58
#